data_AF-A0A532TN95-F1
#
_entry.id   AF-A0A532TN95-F1
#
_cell.length_a   1.000
_cell.length_b   1.000
_cell.length_c   1.000
_cell.angle_alpha   90.00
_cell.angle_beta   90.00
_cell.angle_gamma   90.00
#
_symmetry.space_group_name_H-M   'P 1'
#
loop_
_entity.id
_entity.type
_entity.pdbx_description
1 polymer ?
#
loop_
_entity_poly.entity_id
_entity_poly.type
_entity_poly.pdbx_seq_one_letter_code
_entity_poly.pdbx_strand_id
1 'polypeptide(L)'
;MRHIIKKRLIIIVIWVLFSMNLLFAFNIGLAISLMESEKWIYLGSVIIPLLLILNYVYLDRIYNYLRHTLKEGAKLNETHKTRDKKNKPPVIQFRGKKYSFSTRALILFPVAIIIIALSMNQFLKKIEIIWLHELFAKHQVFFLNLIFSLGAQTSYMYNTWFVGISENVRVYINNGCTGLIAMSIFIAVIIFTPHSKNQKTKEDIIWRKTKAIIFSIFLIYFYNIFRAVIQFYLYSRGFAWSVVHDSLGMLSITIFTHVCIFLFCTKYLPEFYVSIYYSGKIIYKELRKERLAETFYYIKQTDQKGKYDWIRELLEREGMSLYLINKYDIDSRLIQFLKENNEKYTAKAIKNRLFNQQDRITEDLLEKMLQILANAEILLSEDFDGKIYYFF
;
A
#
# COMPACT_ATOMS: atom_id res chain seq x y z
N MET A 1 -9.70 21.63 31.76
CA MET A 1 -10.13 22.74 30.87
C MET A 1 -9.62 22.61 29.41
N ARG A 2 -8.30 22.51 29.13
CA ARG A 2 -7.76 22.40 27.75
C ARG A 2 -8.35 21.27 26.89
N HIS A 3 -8.65 20.11 27.48
CA HIS A 3 -9.20 18.97 26.75
C HIS A 3 -10.66 19.17 26.28
N ILE A 4 -11.46 19.91 27.05
CA ILE A 4 -12.87 20.23 26.71
C ILE A 4 -12.92 21.25 25.57
N ILE A 5 -12.03 22.25 25.61
CA ILE A 5 -11.91 23.26 24.55
C ILE A 5 -11.53 22.61 23.21
N LYS A 6 -10.53 21.72 23.20
CA LYS A 6 -10.16 20.96 21.99
C LYS A 6 -11.33 20.12 21.44
N LYS A 7 -12.12 19.50 22.32
CA LYS A 7 -13.31 18.71 21.97
C LYS A 7 -14.36 19.57 21.26
N ARG A 8 -14.73 20.71 21.86
CA ARG A 8 -15.72 21.64 21.28
C ARG A 8 -15.24 22.20 19.94
N LEU A 9 -13.96 22.56 19.84
CA LEU A 9 -13.38 23.06 18.59
C LEU A 9 -13.47 22.03 17.45
N ILE A 10 -13.20 20.75 17.71
CA ILE A 10 -13.30 19.69 16.68
C ILE A 10 -14.74 19.54 16.19
N ILE A 11 -15.72 19.55 17.10
CA ILE A 11 -17.14 19.45 16.74
C ILE A 11 -17.57 20.65 15.89
N ILE A 12 -17.18 21.87 16.29
CA ILE A 12 -17.46 23.10 15.54
C ILE A 12 -16.85 23.02 14.14
N VAL A 13 -15.59 22.62 14.02
CA VAL A 13 -14.91 22.47 12.72
C VAL A 13 -15.64 21.47 11.83
N ILE A 14 -16.12 20.34 12.36
CA ILE A 14 -16.86 19.38 11.55
C ILE A 14 -18.21 19.95 11.09
N TRP A 15 -18.94 20.66 11.96
CA TRP A 15 -20.18 21.34 11.57
C TRP A 15 -19.96 22.40 10.50
N VAL A 16 -18.90 23.19 10.61
CA VAL A 16 -18.53 24.16 9.57
C VAL A 16 -18.26 23.45 8.25
N LEU A 17 -17.47 22.37 8.24
CA LEU A 17 -17.21 21.58 7.03
C LEU A 17 -18.50 20.98 6.44
N PHE A 18 -19.41 20.49 7.28
CA PHE A 18 -20.71 19.97 6.87
C PHE A 18 -21.58 21.05 6.20
N SER A 19 -21.70 22.23 6.84
CA SER A 19 -22.45 23.36 6.30
C SER A 19 -21.84 23.89 5.01
N MET A 20 -20.51 24.01 4.95
CA MET A 20 -19.81 24.40 3.72
C MET A 20 -20.05 23.40 2.58
N ASN A 21 -20.07 22.10 2.87
CA ASN A 21 -20.31 21.07 1.87
C ASN A 21 -21.76 21.10 1.34
N LEU A 22 -22.75 21.38 2.18
CA LEU A 22 -24.14 21.61 1.75
C LEU A 22 -24.28 22.88 0.92
N LEU A 23 -23.63 23.97 1.34
CA LEU A 23 -23.63 25.22 0.59
C LEU A 23 -22.98 24.99 -0.78
N PHE A 24 -21.91 24.21 -0.86
CA PHE A 24 -21.26 23.85 -2.12
C PHE A 24 -22.18 23.01 -3.01
N ALA A 25 -22.87 22.01 -2.47
CA ALA A 25 -23.86 21.22 -3.21
C ALA A 25 -24.98 22.09 -3.79
N PHE A 26 -25.50 23.03 -2.99
CA PHE A 26 -26.52 23.98 -3.41
C PHE A 26 -26.01 24.88 -4.54
N ASN A 27 -24.81 25.46 -4.40
CA ASN A 27 -24.21 26.29 -5.45
C ASN A 27 -23.98 25.51 -6.75
N ILE A 28 -23.55 24.25 -6.67
CA ILE A 28 -23.43 23.39 -7.85
C ILE A 28 -24.80 23.17 -8.50
N GLY A 29 -25.84 22.92 -7.70
CA GLY A 29 -27.21 22.78 -8.21
C GLY A 29 -27.72 24.01 -8.95
N LEU A 30 -27.34 25.22 -8.53
CA LEU A 30 -27.66 26.46 -9.23
C LEU A 30 -26.80 26.63 -10.51
N ALA A 31 -25.50 26.43 -10.38
CA ALA A 31 -24.53 26.68 -11.45
C ALA A 31 -24.59 25.66 -12.60
N ILE A 32 -25.17 24.48 -12.37
CA ILE A 32 -25.23 23.42 -13.39
C ILE A 32 -25.99 23.84 -14.64
N SER A 33 -26.99 24.71 -14.49
CA SER A 33 -27.78 25.27 -15.58
C SER A 33 -26.98 26.23 -16.48
N LEU A 34 -25.83 26.71 -16.00
CA LEU A 34 -24.91 27.59 -16.74
C LEU A 34 -23.88 26.82 -17.55
N MET A 35 -23.87 25.49 -17.48
CA MET A 35 -22.95 24.66 -18.28
C MET A 35 -23.41 24.58 -19.73
N GLU A 36 -22.45 24.66 -20.65
CA GLU A 36 -22.70 24.59 -22.09
C GLU A 36 -22.83 23.13 -22.58
N SER A 37 -22.31 22.16 -21.81
CA SER A 37 -22.38 20.75 -22.16
C SER A 37 -23.81 20.18 -22.12
N GLU A 38 -24.24 19.51 -23.18
CA GLU A 38 -25.60 18.89 -23.31
C GLU A 38 -25.92 17.87 -22.20
N LYS A 39 -24.89 17.36 -21.53
CA LYS A 39 -24.93 16.31 -20.51
C LYS A 39 -24.74 16.84 -19.09
N TRP A 40 -25.02 18.12 -18.86
CA TRP A 40 -24.88 18.77 -17.55
C TRP A 40 -25.64 18.04 -16.44
N ILE A 41 -26.82 17.46 -16.71
CA ILE A 41 -27.61 16.72 -15.71
C ILE A 41 -26.79 15.60 -15.04
N TYR A 42 -25.87 14.95 -15.77
CA TYR A 42 -25.01 13.91 -15.21
C TYR A 42 -23.99 14.43 -14.20
N LEU A 43 -23.59 15.70 -14.27
CA LEU A 43 -22.78 16.32 -13.21
C LEU A 43 -23.56 16.33 -11.90
N GLY A 44 -24.81 16.79 -11.94
CA GLY A 44 -25.66 16.94 -10.76
C GLY A 44 -25.98 15.59 -10.13
N SER A 45 -26.36 14.61 -10.96
CA SER A 45 -26.69 13.25 -10.50
C SER A 45 -25.50 12.49 -9.93
N VAL A 46 -24.27 12.89 -10.23
CA VAL A 46 -23.05 12.29 -9.67
C VAL A 46 -22.54 13.08 -8.46
N ILE A 47 -22.39 14.40 -8.58
CA ILE A 47 -21.76 15.23 -7.56
C ILE A 47 -22.64 15.39 -6.33
N ILE A 48 -23.95 15.58 -6.48
CA ILE A 48 -24.85 15.78 -5.33
C ILE A 48 -24.84 14.54 -4.41
N PRO A 49 -25.01 13.30 -4.92
CA PRO A 49 -24.87 12.11 -4.07
C PRO A 49 -23.49 11.98 -3.41
N LEU A 50 -22.41 12.32 -4.11
CA LEU A 50 -21.05 12.27 -3.54
C LEU A 50 -20.90 13.26 -2.37
N LEU A 51 -21.44 14.47 -2.49
CA LEU A 51 -21.42 15.47 -1.41
C LEU A 51 -22.29 15.01 -0.23
N LEU A 52 -23.42 14.34 -0.47
CA LEU A 52 -24.22 13.74 0.60
C LEU A 52 -23.49 12.59 1.32
N ILE A 53 -22.78 11.74 0.58
CA ILE A 53 -21.93 10.69 1.16
C ILE A 53 -20.82 11.32 2.00
N LEU A 54 -20.23 12.43 1.55
CA LEU A 54 -19.22 13.16 2.33
C LEU A 54 -19.79 13.69 3.66
N ASN A 55 -21.03 14.18 3.65
CA ASN A 55 -21.74 14.56 4.87
C ASN A 55 -21.94 13.38 5.82
N TYR A 56 -22.28 12.20 5.31
CA TYR A 56 -22.34 10.99 6.12
C TYR A 56 -20.99 10.66 6.78
N VAL A 57 -19.87 10.86 6.07
CA VAL A 57 -18.52 10.67 6.62
C VAL A 57 -18.23 11.67 7.75
N TYR A 58 -18.65 12.93 7.62
CA TYR A 58 -18.54 13.92 8.70
C TYR A 58 -19.36 13.52 9.94
N LEU A 59 -20.56 13.00 9.74
CA LEU A 59 -21.41 12.52 10.84
C LEU A 59 -20.83 11.28 11.52
N ASP A 60 -20.33 10.30 10.77
CA ASP A 60 -19.62 9.12 11.32
C ASP A 60 -18.40 9.57 12.16
N ARG A 61 -17.69 10.61 11.70
CA ARG A 61 -16.58 11.19 12.47
C ARG A 61 -17.04 11.79 13.80
N ILE A 62 -18.13 12.55 13.82
CA ILE A 62 -18.71 13.09 15.05
C ILE A 62 -19.13 11.96 15.98
N TYR A 63 -19.85 10.97 15.45
CA TYR A 63 -20.33 9.83 16.22
C TYR A 63 -19.18 9.06 16.88
N ASN A 64 -18.13 8.74 16.13
CA ASN A 64 -16.95 8.07 16.67
C ASN A 64 -16.27 8.93 17.76
N TYR A 65 -16.16 10.24 17.56
CA TYR A 65 -15.59 11.16 18.54
C TYR A 65 -16.39 11.24 19.85
N LEU A 66 -17.72 11.31 19.75
CA LEU A 66 -18.62 11.31 20.90
C LEU A 66 -18.57 9.97 21.64
N ARG A 67 -18.56 8.84 20.92
CA ARG A 67 -18.46 7.50 21.49
C ARG A 67 -17.19 7.32 22.33
N HIS A 68 -16.06 7.84 21.87
CA HIS A 68 -14.82 7.80 22.65
C HIS A 68 -14.91 8.61 23.93
N THR A 69 -15.55 9.78 23.89
CA THR A 69 -15.75 10.62 25.08
C THR A 69 -16.63 9.94 26.12
N LEU A 70 -17.69 9.26 25.68
CA LEU A 70 -18.59 8.51 26.57
C LEU A 70 -17.88 7.28 27.16
N LYS A 71 -17.09 6.55 26.36
CA LYS A 71 -16.33 5.39 26.82
C LYS A 71 -15.15 5.74 27.72
N GLU A 72 -14.52 6.90 27.56
CA GLU A 72 -13.50 7.40 28.48
C GLU A 72 -14.07 7.67 29.88
N GLY A 73 -15.35 8.08 29.97
CA GLY A 73 -16.06 8.19 31.24
C GLY A 73 -16.44 6.84 31.87
N ALA A 74 -16.70 5.81 31.04
CA ALA A 74 -17.10 4.47 31.51
C ALA A 74 -15.92 3.51 31.79
N LYS A 75 -14.71 3.82 31.30
CA LYS A 75 -13.54 2.91 31.36
C LYS A 75 -12.77 2.89 32.69
N LEU A 76 -13.37 3.40 33.77
CA LEU A 76 -12.81 3.22 35.12
C LEU A 76 -13.01 1.80 35.67
N ASN A 77 -13.83 0.94 35.06
CA ASN A 77 -14.25 -0.34 35.69
C ASN A 77 -14.24 -1.61 34.82
N GLU A 78 -13.44 -1.71 33.74
CA GLU A 78 -13.34 -3.01 33.03
C GLU A 78 -11.91 -3.38 32.62
N THR A 79 -11.21 -4.04 33.54
CA THR A 79 -10.15 -5.01 33.23
C THR A 79 -10.78 -6.27 32.66
N HIS A 80 -10.85 -6.39 31.34
CA HIS A 80 -11.26 -7.64 30.71
C HIS A 80 -10.09 -8.43 30.10
N LYS A 81 -9.99 -9.65 30.64
CA LYS A 81 -9.18 -10.82 30.29
C LYS A 81 -9.01 -11.05 28.79
N THR A 82 -7.78 -11.35 28.38
CA THR A 82 -7.48 -11.96 27.08
C THR A 82 -7.44 -13.48 27.19
N ARG A 83 -8.40 -14.17 26.55
CA ARG A 83 -8.33 -15.60 26.24
C ARG A 83 -7.78 -15.83 24.83
N ASP A 84 -7.10 -16.96 24.73
CA ASP A 84 -6.70 -17.78 23.58
C ASP A 84 -5.64 -17.27 22.59
N LYS A 85 -4.44 -17.83 22.80
CA LYS A 85 -3.31 -17.94 21.87
C LYS A 85 -3.45 -19.28 21.13
N LYS A 86 -4.00 -19.27 19.92
CA LYS A 86 -3.58 -20.21 18.87
C LYS A 86 -3.81 -19.54 17.50
N ASN A 87 -2.76 -19.51 16.70
CA ASN A 87 -2.68 -18.92 15.35
C ASN A 87 -3.05 -17.43 15.25
N LYS A 88 -2.39 -16.58 16.05
CA LYS A 88 -2.49 -15.13 15.82
C LYS A 88 -1.75 -14.76 14.53
N PRO A 89 -2.42 -14.09 13.58
CA PRO A 89 -1.75 -13.61 12.37
C PRO A 89 -0.57 -12.71 12.75
N PRO A 90 0.49 -12.63 11.91
CA PRO A 90 1.63 -11.77 12.19
C PRO A 90 1.17 -10.36 12.56
N VAL A 91 1.88 -9.72 13.49
CA VAL A 91 1.61 -8.34 13.88
C VAL A 91 2.81 -7.52 13.47
N ILE A 92 2.57 -6.51 12.64
CA ILE A 92 3.60 -5.58 12.18
C ILE A 92 3.50 -4.30 12.99
N GLN A 93 4.62 -3.86 13.55
CA GLN A 93 4.71 -2.56 14.20
C GLN A 93 5.20 -1.52 13.20
N PHE A 94 4.45 -0.45 13.03
CA PHE A 94 4.82 0.67 12.17
C PHE A 94 4.41 1.98 12.83
N ARG A 95 5.36 2.91 13.01
CA ARG A 95 5.16 4.21 13.69
C ARG A 95 4.45 4.07 15.05
N GLY A 96 4.91 3.13 15.87
CA GLY A 96 4.35 2.86 17.20
C GLY A 96 2.94 2.22 17.21
N LYS A 97 2.37 1.92 16.04
CA LYS A 97 1.05 1.26 15.92
C LYS A 97 1.21 -0.19 15.49
N LYS A 98 0.36 -1.06 16.02
CA LYS A 98 0.29 -2.48 15.67
C LYS A 98 -0.74 -2.69 14.57
N TYR A 99 -0.33 -3.33 13.49
CA TYR A 99 -1.14 -3.69 12.33
C TYR A 99 -1.21 -5.21 12.21
N SER A 100 -2.42 -5.71 12.04
CA SER A 100 -2.71 -7.07 11.58
C SER A 100 -3.82 -7.01 10.54
N PHE A 101 -3.75 -7.88 9.54
CA PHE A 101 -4.71 -7.90 8.42
C PHE A 101 -5.39 -9.26 8.29
N SER A 102 -6.50 -9.29 7.56
CA SER A 102 -7.13 -10.54 7.14
C SER A 102 -6.49 -11.01 5.84
N THR A 103 -6.14 -12.29 5.72
CA THR A 103 -5.62 -12.89 4.48
C THR A 103 -6.56 -12.64 3.30
N ARG A 104 -7.89 -12.76 3.53
CA ARG A 104 -8.90 -12.46 2.50
C ARG A 104 -8.80 -11.02 1.99
N ALA A 105 -8.55 -10.05 2.89
CA ALA A 105 -8.42 -8.65 2.49
C ALA A 105 -7.11 -8.40 1.71
N LEU A 106 -6.02 -9.10 2.07
CA LEU A 106 -4.74 -9.01 1.38
C LEU A 106 -4.80 -9.59 -0.04
N ILE A 107 -5.58 -10.65 -0.26
CA ILE A 107 -5.80 -11.25 -1.58
C ILE A 107 -6.79 -10.40 -2.40
N LEU A 108 -7.88 -9.96 -1.78
CA LEU A 108 -8.89 -9.13 -2.45
C LEU A 108 -8.30 -7.82 -2.94
N PHE A 109 -7.31 -7.27 -2.23
CA PHE A 109 -6.72 -5.98 -2.56
C PHE A 109 -6.11 -5.90 -3.98
N PRO A 110 -5.10 -6.69 -4.35
CA PRO A 110 -4.54 -6.66 -5.71
C PRO A 110 -5.55 -7.11 -6.77
N VAL A 111 -6.38 -8.11 -6.46
CA VAL A 111 -7.41 -8.62 -7.40
C VAL A 111 -8.43 -7.52 -7.72
N ALA A 112 -8.94 -6.82 -6.71
CA ALA A 112 -9.88 -5.74 -6.90
C ALA A 112 -9.25 -4.56 -7.67
N ILE A 113 -7.99 -4.22 -7.40
CA ILE A 113 -7.30 -3.17 -8.17
C ILE A 113 -7.22 -3.54 -9.65
N ILE A 114 -6.81 -4.76 -9.98
CA ILE A 114 -6.68 -5.22 -11.38
C ILE A 114 -8.04 -5.18 -12.07
N ILE A 115 -9.07 -5.78 -11.45
CA ILE A 115 -10.42 -5.82 -12.01
C ILE A 115 -10.94 -4.40 -12.23
N ILE A 116 -10.83 -3.53 -11.23
CA ILE A 116 -11.35 -2.16 -11.34
C ILE A 116 -10.57 -1.35 -12.34
N ALA A 117 -9.24 -1.46 -12.41
CA ALA A 117 -8.46 -0.75 -13.42
C ALA A 117 -8.89 -1.14 -14.84
N LEU A 118 -9.09 -2.44 -15.11
CA LEU A 118 -9.55 -2.94 -16.40
C LEU A 118 -10.98 -2.49 -16.70
N SER A 119 -11.91 -2.68 -15.75
CA SER A 119 -13.31 -2.27 -15.90
C SER A 119 -13.44 -0.76 -16.08
N MET A 120 -12.69 0.05 -15.32
CA MET A 120 -12.70 1.51 -15.44
C MET A 120 -12.13 1.94 -16.79
N ASN A 121 -11.03 1.35 -17.27
CA ASN A 121 -10.50 1.68 -18.60
C ASN A 121 -11.54 1.40 -19.70
N GLN A 122 -12.22 0.26 -19.66
CA GLN A 122 -13.28 -0.05 -20.63
C GLN A 122 -14.49 0.87 -20.50
N PHE A 123 -14.93 1.15 -19.26
CA PHE A 123 -16.07 2.01 -18.98
C PHE A 123 -15.81 3.46 -19.41
N LEU A 124 -14.65 4.01 -19.07
CA LEU A 124 -14.24 5.38 -19.41
C LEU A 124 -13.94 5.56 -20.90
N LYS A 125 -13.65 4.49 -21.64
CA LYS A 125 -13.60 4.56 -23.12
C LYS A 125 -14.98 4.66 -23.75
N LYS A 126 -16.03 4.13 -23.11
CA LYS A 126 -17.40 4.15 -23.63
C LYS A 126 -18.19 5.38 -23.21
N ILE A 127 -17.82 5.99 -22.08
CA ILE A 127 -18.54 7.14 -21.52
C ILE A 127 -17.66 8.38 -21.57
N GLU A 128 -18.06 9.32 -22.41
CA GLU A 128 -17.47 10.66 -22.43
C GLU A 128 -18.09 11.51 -21.32
N ILE A 129 -17.24 11.96 -20.40
CA ILE A 129 -17.65 12.85 -19.30
C ILE A 129 -17.50 14.29 -19.78
N ILE A 130 -18.41 14.71 -20.67
CA ILE A 130 -18.34 15.99 -21.39
C ILE A 130 -18.27 17.19 -20.43
N TRP A 131 -19.03 17.15 -19.33
CA TRP A 131 -19.00 18.21 -18.32
C TRP A 131 -17.61 18.36 -17.65
N LEU A 132 -16.85 17.27 -17.54
CA LEU A 132 -15.50 17.33 -16.97
C LEU A 132 -14.52 17.91 -18.00
N HIS A 133 -14.75 17.63 -19.29
CA HIS A 133 -13.98 18.24 -20.38
C HIS A 133 -14.21 19.75 -20.41
N GLU A 134 -15.44 20.22 -20.21
CA GLU A 134 -15.78 21.64 -20.09
C GLU A 134 -14.99 22.33 -18.98
N LEU A 135 -15.07 21.79 -17.76
CA LEU A 135 -14.34 22.34 -16.61
C LEU A 135 -12.83 22.34 -16.85
N PHE A 136 -12.31 21.24 -17.39
CA PHE A 136 -10.89 21.09 -17.69
C PHE A 136 -10.42 22.09 -18.77
N ALA A 137 -11.21 22.31 -19.82
CA ALA A 137 -10.92 23.28 -20.88
C ALA A 137 -10.93 24.72 -20.34
N LYS A 138 -11.97 25.09 -19.58
CA LYS A 138 -12.12 26.43 -19.00
C LYS A 138 -10.98 26.74 -18.01
N HIS A 139 -10.58 25.80 -17.17
CA HIS A 139 -9.42 25.99 -16.29
C HIS A 139 -8.09 26.13 -17.05
N GLN A 140 -7.87 25.35 -18.11
CA GLN A 140 -6.67 25.51 -18.95
C GLN A 140 -6.61 26.90 -19.56
N VAL A 141 -7.70 27.37 -20.16
CA VAL A 141 -7.77 28.72 -20.75
C VAL A 141 -7.51 29.79 -19.69
N PHE A 142 -8.11 29.66 -18.51
CA PHE A 142 -7.84 30.55 -17.39
C PHE A 142 -6.34 30.64 -17.07
N PHE A 143 -5.66 29.51 -16.90
CA PHE A 143 -4.23 29.50 -16.57
C PHE A 143 -3.33 29.92 -17.73
N LEU A 144 -3.67 29.58 -18.98
CA LEU A 144 -2.93 30.03 -20.17
C LEU A 144 -2.96 31.56 -20.28
N ASN A 145 -4.12 32.16 -20.04
CA ASN A 145 -4.27 33.61 -20.06
C ASN A 145 -3.64 34.29 -18.85
N LEU A 146 -3.76 33.69 -17.67
CA LEU A 146 -3.17 34.23 -16.44
C LEU A 146 -1.64 34.21 -16.47
N ILE A 147 -1.02 33.11 -16.92
CA ILE A 147 0.44 32.90 -16.82
C ILE A 147 1.17 33.42 -18.06
N PHE A 148 0.59 33.26 -19.25
CA PHE A 148 1.28 33.52 -20.53
C PHE A 148 0.59 34.56 -21.41
N SER A 149 -0.59 35.06 -21.02
CA SER A 149 -1.35 36.09 -21.77
C SER A 149 -1.59 35.74 -23.23
N LEU A 150 -1.95 34.48 -23.52
CA LEU A 150 -2.03 33.96 -24.88
C LEU A 150 -3.33 34.27 -25.62
N GLY A 151 -4.34 34.86 -24.96
CA GLY A 151 -5.66 35.05 -25.56
C GLY A 151 -6.37 33.72 -25.89
N ALA A 152 -6.07 32.67 -25.13
CA ALA A 152 -6.66 31.35 -25.29
C ALA A 152 -8.18 31.40 -25.08
N GLN A 153 -8.90 30.55 -25.83
CA GLN A 153 -10.35 30.44 -25.84
C GLN A 153 -10.78 28.98 -25.85
N THR A 154 -11.97 28.70 -25.32
CA THR A 154 -12.62 27.40 -25.44
C THR A 154 -13.67 27.43 -26.53
N SER A 155 -13.84 26.33 -27.26
CA SER A 155 -14.97 26.15 -28.17
C SER A 155 -15.59 24.77 -27.99
N TYR A 156 -16.91 24.68 -28.06
CA TYR A 156 -17.67 23.43 -27.99
C TYR A 156 -18.26 23.10 -29.36
N MET A 157 -17.84 21.98 -29.97
CA MET A 157 -18.32 21.54 -31.28
C MET A 157 -18.45 20.01 -31.29
N TYR A 158 -19.52 19.48 -31.90
CA TYR A 158 -19.75 18.03 -32.05
C TYR A 158 -19.57 17.25 -30.73
N ASN A 159 -20.15 17.76 -29.64
CA ASN A 159 -20.07 17.17 -28.30
C ASN A 159 -18.64 17.03 -27.73
N THR A 160 -17.69 17.81 -28.27
CA THR A 160 -16.30 17.81 -27.85
C THR A 160 -15.86 19.22 -27.48
N TRP A 161 -15.06 19.32 -26.42
CA TRP A 161 -14.43 20.58 -26.02
C TRP A 161 -13.06 20.74 -26.66
N PHE A 162 -12.78 21.95 -27.13
CA PHE A 162 -11.49 22.32 -27.67
C PHE A 162 -10.95 23.52 -26.91
N VAL A 163 -9.63 23.57 -26.79
CA VAL A 163 -8.90 24.76 -26.37
C VAL A 163 -8.10 25.25 -27.56
N GLY A 164 -8.21 26.54 -27.87
CA GLY A 164 -7.48 27.18 -28.95
C GLY A 164 -6.81 28.48 -28.53
N ILE A 165 -5.70 28.80 -29.19
CA ILE A 165 -4.96 30.08 -28.98
C ILE A 165 -5.04 30.95 -30.23
N SER A 166 -5.03 30.32 -31.40
CA SER A 166 -5.27 30.93 -32.71
C SER A 166 -6.02 29.94 -33.59
N GLU A 167 -6.47 30.35 -34.77
CA GLU A 167 -7.21 29.47 -35.70
C GLU A 167 -6.45 28.17 -36.03
N ASN A 168 -5.11 28.22 -36.01
CA ASN A 168 -4.23 27.09 -36.37
C ASN A 168 -3.81 26.24 -35.16
N VAL A 169 -4.07 26.69 -33.94
CA VAL A 169 -3.67 26.00 -32.70
C VAL A 169 -4.94 25.63 -31.95
N ARG A 170 -5.47 24.45 -32.25
CA ARG A 170 -6.67 23.90 -31.60
C ARG A 170 -6.43 22.44 -31.20
N VAL A 171 -6.66 22.12 -29.94
CA VAL A 171 -6.51 20.75 -29.42
C VAL A 171 -7.80 20.34 -28.73
N TYR A 172 -8.24 19.13 -29.04
CA TYR A 172 -9.45 18.54 -28.47
C TYR A 172 -9.16 17.93 -27.09
N ILE A 173 -10.13 18.03 -26.19
CA ILE A 173 -10.06 17.50 -24.83
C ILE A 173 -10.81 16.18 -24.77
N ASN A 174 -10.15 15.14 -24.28
CA ASN A 174 -10.74 13.82 -24.06
C ASN A 174 -10.56 13.36 -22.60
N ASN A 175 -11.12 12.19 -22.25
CA ASN A 175 -11.00 11.61 -20.92
C ASN A 175 -9.53 11.32 -20.48
N GLY A 176 -8.62 11.14 -21.43
CA GLY A 176 -7.19 10.97 -21.16
C GLY A 176 -6.52 12.27 -20.71
N CYS A 177 -6.97 13.42 -21.22
CA CYS A 177 -6.46 14.74 -20.85
C CYS A 177 -6.77 15.09 -19.39
N THR A 178 -7.96 14.72 -18.90
CA THR A 178 -8.45 15.12 -17.57
C THR A 178 -7.81 14.36 -16.41
N GLY A 179 -7.08 13.27 -16.70
CA GLY A 179 -6.49 12.40 -15.67
C GLY A 179 -7.49 11.45 -15.02
N LEU A 180 -8.70 11.31 -15.58
CA LEU A 180 -9.79 10.53 -14.99
C LEU A 180 -9.43 9.07 -14.73
N ILE A 181 -8.69 8.42 -15.65
CA ILE A 181 -8.21 7.04 -15.48
C ILE A 181 -7.32 6.93 -14.24
N ALA A 182 -6.37 7.86 -14.07
CA ALA A 182 -5.49 7.88 -12.92
C ALA A 182 -6.27 8.12 -11.62
N MET A 183 -7.23 9.06 -11.62
CA MET A 183 -8.11 9.29 -10.47
C MET A 183 -8.86 8.01 -10.07
N SER A 184 -9.46 7.31 -11.04
CA SER A 184 -10.19 6.05 -10.80
C SER A 184 -9.29 4.96 -10.21
N ILE A 185 -8.05 4.82 -10.71
CA ILE A 185 -7.09 3.85 -10.18
C ILE A 185 -6.72 4.20 -8.73
N PHE A 186 -6.43 5.47 -8.42
CA PHE A 186 -6.11 5.89 -7.06
C PHE A 186 -7.30 5.70 -6.11
N ILE A 187 -8.51 6.03 -6.54
CA ILE A 187 -9.74 5.78 -5.78
C ILE A 187 -9.88 4.28 -5.47
N ALA A 188 -9.70 3.41 -6.47
CA ALA A 188 -9.76 1.96 -6.28
C ALA A 188 -8.72 1.49 -5.27
N VAL A 189 -7.46 1.89 -5.45
CA VAL A 189 -6.37 1.55 -4.51
C VAL A 189 -6.72 1.98 -3.07
N ILE A 190 -7.22 3.20 -2.88
CA ILE A 190 -7.55 3.71 -1.54
C ILE A 190 -8.75 2.97 -0.93
N ILE A 191 -9.82 2.76 -1.70
CA ILE A 191 -11.03 2.06 -1.24
C ILE A 191 -10.70 0.62 -0.84
N PHE A 192 -9.94 -0.10 -1.67
CA PHE A 192 -9.64 -1.52 -1.45
C PHE A 192 -8.47 -1.76 -0.50
N THR A 193 -7.73 -0.71 -0.11
CA THR A 193 -6.67 -0.83 0.91
C THR A 193 -7.19 -1.59 2.15
N PRO A 194 -6.56 -2.70 2.53
CA PRO A 194 -6.96 -3.50 3.68
C PRO A 194 -6.92 -2.66 4.96
N HIS A 195 -7.90 -2.83 5.84
CA HIS A 195 -7.88 -2.17 7.15
C HIS A 195 -7.35 -3.11 8.23
N SER A 196 -6.70 -2.54 9.25
CA SER A 196 -6.20 -3.36 10.34
C SER A 196 -7.33 -3.96 11.17
N LYS A 197 -7.14 -5.18 11.70
CA LYS A 197 -8.02 -5.80 12.70
C LYS A 197 -7.89 -5.15 14.08
N ASN A 198 -6.80 -4.42 14.34
CA ASN A 198 -6.61 -3.73 15.62
C ASN A 198 -7.55 -2.51 15.72
N GLN A 199 -8.43 -2.49 16.72
CA GLN A 199 -9.45 -1.46 16.89
C GLN A 199 -8.86 -0.04 16.91
N LYS A 200 -7.79 0.18 17.70
CA LYS A 200 -7.12 1.50 17.80
C LYS A 200 -6.57 2.01 16.47
N THR A 201 -6.16 1.08 15.61
CA THR A 201 -5.59 1.41 14.30
C THR A 201 -6.68 1.54 13.24
N LYS A 202 -7.77 0.77 13.39
CA LYS A 202 -8.95 0.79 12.50
C LYS A 202 -9.81 2.04 12.70
N GLU A 203 -9.75 2.66 13.88
CA GLU A 203 -10.41 3.93 14.15
C GLU A 203 -10.13 4.94 13.03
N ASP A 204 -11.18 5.64 12.62
CA ASP A 204 -11.14 6.69 11.61
C ASP A 204 -10.69 6.27 10.20
N ILE A 205 -10.71 4.97 9.88
CA ILE A 205 -10.27 4.49 8.57
C ILE A 205 -11.06 5.10 7.41
N ILE A 206 -12.38 5.26 7.56
CA ILE A 206 -13.24 5.87 6.53
C ILE A 206 -12.79 7.30 6.27
N TRP A 207 -12.66 8.11 7.33
CA TRP A 207 -12.19 9.49 7.22
C TRP A 207 -10.81 9.62 6.58
N ARG A 208 -9.87 8.74 6.93
CA ARG A 208 -8.52 8.74 6.35
C ARG A 208 -8.54 8.38 4.86
N LYS A 209 -9.36 7.41 4.46
CA LYS A 209 -9.59 7.07 3.05
C LYS A 209 -10.25 8.22 2.29
N THR A 210 -11.27 8.85 2.84
CA THR A 210 -11.94 10.01 2.23
C THR A 210 -10.97 11.16 2.00
N LYS A 211 -10.14 11.50 2.99
CA LYS A 211 -9.08 12.50 2.83
C LYS A 211 -8.11 12.15 1.71
N ALA A 212 -7.63 10.90 1.68
CA ALA A 212 -6.72 10.44 0.65
C ALA A 212 -7.36 10.51 -0.74
N ILE A 213 -8.65 10.16 -0.88
CA ILE A 213 -9.40 10.24 -2.13
C ILE A 213 -9.49 11.69 -2.60
N ILE A 214 -10.02 12.58 -1.76
CA ILE A 214 -10.21 14.00 -2.10
C ILE A 214 -8.87 14.62 -2.53
N PHE A 215 -7.83 14.38 -1.74
CA PHE A 215 -6.51 14.93 -2.02
C PHE A 215 -5.89 14.33 -3.29
N SER A 216 -6.04 13.03 -3.54
CA SER A 216 -5.52 12.40 -4.76
C SER A 216 -6.22 12.93 -6.01
N ILE A 217 -7.57 13.01 -5.98
CA ILE A 217 -8.35 13.57 -7.10
C ILE A 217 -7.90 15.01 -7.38
N PHE A 218 -7.79 15.83 -6.32
CA PHE A 218 -7.36 17.21 -6.42
C PHE A 218 -5.97 17.32 -7.06
N LEU A 219 -4.97 16.61 -6.53
CA LEU A 219 -3.61 16.68 -7.06
C LEU A 219 -3.51 16.17 -8.50
N ILE A 220 -4.16 15.06 -8.83
CA ILE A 220 -4.16 14.52 -10.20
C ILE A 220 -4.82 15.53 -11.16
N TYR A 221 -5.95 16.11 -10.77
CA TYR A 221 -6.66 17.07 -11.61
C TYR A 221 -5.82 18.31 -11.90
N PHE A 222 -5.30 18.95 -10.86
CA PHE A 222 -4.47 20.15 -11.01
C PHE A 222 -3.17 19.86 -11.75
N TYR A 223 -2.53 18.72 -11.46
CA TYR A 223 -1.37 18.27 -12.21
C TYR A 223 -1.65 18.18 -13.71
N ASN A 224 -2.76 17.54 -14.10
CA ASN A 224 -3.11 17.41 -15.52
C ASN A 224 -3.43 18.76 -16.17
N ILE A 225 -4.06 19.70 -15.44
CA ILE A 225 -4.24 21.07 -15.93
C ILE A 225 -2.89 21.72 -16.20
N PHE A 226 -1.97 21.73 -15.23
CA PHE A 226 -0.66 22.36 -15.40
C PHE A 226 0.16 21.70 -16.51
N ARG A 227 0.12 20.36 -16.60
CA ARG A 227 0.73 19.62 -17.70
C ARG A 227 0.19 20.12 -19.05
N ALA A 228 -1.13 20.18 -19.20
CA ALA A 228 -1.74 20.63 -20.43
C ALA A 228 -1.40 22.10 -20.74
N VAL A 229 -1.45 22.99 -19.74
CA VAL A 229 -1.06 24.40 -19.89
C VAL A 229 0.37 24.54 -20.42
N ILE A 230 1.33 23.78 -19.87
CA ILE A 230 2.72 23.78 -20.38
C ILE A 230 2.77 23.24 -21.82
N GLN A 231 2.03 22.15 -22.10
CA GLN A 231 1.98 21.57 -23.45
C GLN A 231 1.43 22.56 -24.48
N PHE A 232 0.34 23.26 -24.17
CA PHE A 232 -0.24 24.30 -25.01
C PHE A 232 0.69 25.49 -25.21
N TYR A 233 1.36 25.94 -24.15
CA TYR A 233 2.34 27.01 -24.26
C TYR A 233 3.46 26.64 -25.23
N LEU A 234 4.07 25.46 -25.09
CA LEU A 234 5.12 25.00 -26.00
C LEU A 234 4.59 24.81 -27.43
N TYR A 235 3.40 24.24 -27.58
CA TYR A 235 2.77 24.06 -28.88
C TYR A 235 2.54 25.42 -29.58
N SER A 236 2.09 26.44 -28.84
CA SER A 236 1.92 27.81 -29.35
C SER A 236 3.23 28.48 -29.76
N ARG A 237 4.38 28.01 -29.25
CA ARG A 237 5.72 28.48 -29.64
C ARG A 237 6.30 27.76 -30.87
N GLY A 238 5.53 26.87 -31.50
CA GLY A 238 5.91 26.19 -32.73
C GLY A 238 6.55 24.82 -32.54
N PHE A 239 6.60 24.29 -31.32
CA PHE A 239 7.01 22.89 -31.10
C PHE A 239 5.93 21.95 -31.65
N ALA A 240 6.30 20.84 -32.29
CA ALA A 240 5.33 19.87 -32.78
C ALA A 240 4.55 19.22 -31.63
N TRP A 241 3.24 19.02 -31.81
CA TRP A 241 2.38 18.42 -30.78
C TRP A 241 2.86 17.04 -30.33
N SER A 242 3.28 16.18 -31.26
CA SER A 242 3.84 14.85 -30.96
C SER A 242 5.08 14.93 -30.06
N VAL A 243 5.97 15.89 -30.32
CA VAL A 243 7.18 16.09 -29.51
C VAL A 243 6.82 16.54 -28.10
N VAL A 244 5.88 17.46 -27.95
CA VAL A 244 5.50 18.01 -26.65
C VAL A 244 4.67 17.02 -25.84
N HIS A 245 3.69 16.37 -26.47
CA HIS A 245 2.77 15.43 -25.84
C HIS A 245 3.45 14.11 -25.45
N ASP A 246 4.25 13.53 -26.34
CA ASP A 246 4.87 12.21 -26.15
C ASP A 246 6.32 12.29 -25.63
N SER A 247 6.76 13.46 -25.18
CA SER A 247 8.12 13.62 -24.65
C SER A 247 8.38 12.75 -23.42
N LEU A 248 9.61 12.23 -23.35
CA LEU A 248 10.15 11.58 -22.14
C LEU A 248 10.09 12.51 -20.92
N GLY A 249 10.23 13.82 -21.13
CA GLY A 249 10.07 14.84 -20.09
C GLY A 249 8.67 14.83 -19.48
N MET A 250 7.62 14.84 -20.29
CA MET A 250 6.24 14.78 -19.80
C MET A 250 5.93 13.45 -19.11
N LEU A 251 6.47 12.34 -19.61
CA LEU A 251 6.37 11.04 -18.94
C LEU A 251 7.05 11.08 -17.56
N SER A 252 8.27 11.63 -17.48
CA SER A 252 9.04 11.72 -16.24
C SER A 252 8.33 12.57 -15.18
N ILE A 253 7.79 13.73 -15.56
CA ILE A 253 7.01 14.60 -14.67
C ILE A 253 5.74 13.86 -14.20
N THR A 254 5.10 13.10 -15.09
CA THR A 254 3.92 12.30 -14.76
C THR A 254 4.28 11.24 -13.71
N ILE A 255 5.34 10.47 -13.91
CA ILE A 255 5.77 9.43 -12.96
C ILE A 255 6.12 10.06 -11.61
N PHE A 256 6.93 11.12 -11.60
CA PHE A 256 7.33 11.83 -10.39
C PHE A 256 6.11 12.31 -9.60
N THR A 257 5.14 12.94 -10.26
CA THR A 257 3.93 13.44 -9.61
C THR A 257 3.11 12.31 -8.99
N HIS A 258 2.93 11.19 -9.70
CA HIS A 258 2.23 10.03 -9.14
C HIS A 258 2.95 9.42 -7.94
N VAL A 259 4.29 9.37 -7.95
CA VAL A 259 5.10 8.95 -6.79
C VAL A 259 4.89 9.91 -5.61
N CYS A 260 4.89 11.23 -5.83
CA CYS A 260 4.61 12.21 -4.78
C CYS A 260 3.22 12.03 -4.19
N ILE A 261 2.18 11.86 -5.02
CA ILE A 261 0.81 11.61 -4.59
C ILE A 261 0.74 10.31 -3.77
N PHE A 262 1.41 9.27 -4.25
CA PHE A 262 1.49 7.98 -3.56
C PHE A 262 2.14 8.10 -2.18
N LEU A 263 3.32 8.73 -2.10
CA LEU A 263 4.01 8.97 -0.84
C LEU A 263 3.16 9.79 0.12
N PHE A 264 2.46 10.81 -0.37
CA PHE A 264 1.53 11.58 0.44
C PHE A 264 0.38 10.71 0.95
N CYS A 265 -0.21 9.85 0.11
CA CYS A 265 -1.24 8.91 0.53
C CYS A 265 -0.75 7.98 1.65
N THR A 266 0.50 7.52 1.63
CA THR A 266 1.05 6.69 2.73
C THR A 266 1.08 7.41 4.09
N LYS A 267 1.13 8.75 4.10
CA LYS A 267 1.05 9.54 5.33
C LYS A 267 -0.34 9.46 5.98
N TYR A 268 -1.40 9.45 5.18
CA TYR A 268 -2.79 9.39 5.65
C TYR A 268 -3.30 7.96 5.82
N LEU A 269 -2.85 7.05 4.96
CA LEU A 269 -3.28 5.66 4.89
C LEU A 269 -2.07 4.71 4.95
N PRO A 270 -1.36 4.62 6.09
CA PRO A 270 -0.21 3.74 6.25
C PRO A 270 -0.56 2.26 6.03
N GLU A 271 -1.82 1.87 6.23
CA GLU A 271 -2.31 0.52 5.97
C GLU A 271 -1.99 0.03 4.56
N PHE A 272 -2.01 0.91 3.57
CA PHE A 272 -1.66 0.55 2.19
C PHE A 272 -0.23 0.00 2.13
N TYR A 273 0.75 0.76 2.60
CA TYR A 273 2.17 0.35 2.61
C TYR A 273 2.40 -0.88 3.48
N VAL A 274 1.84 -0.86 4.70
CA VAL A 274 2.03 -1.97 5.64
C VAL A 274 1.37 -3.25 5.11
N SER A 275 0.26 -3.16 4.38
CA SER A 275 -0.37 -4.33 3.77
C SER A 275 0.49 -4.96 2.68
N ILE A 276 1.17 -4.17 1.84
CA ILE A 276 2.10 -4.68 0.83
C ILE A 276 3.28 -5.40 1.49
N TYR A 277 3.91 -4.74 2.47
CA TYR A 277 5.01 -5.34 3.24
C TYR A 277 4.59 -6.62 3.96
N TYR A 278 3.37 -6.63 4.52
CA TYR A 278 2.79 -7.80 5.17
C TYR A 278 2.58 -8.96 4.19
N SER A 279 2.01 -8.69 3.02
CA SER A 279 1.85 -9.69 1.96
C SER A 279 3.19 -10.26 1.53
N GLY A 280 4.20 -9.41 1.30
CA GLY A 280 5.56 -9.84 0.98
C GLY A 280 6.15 -10.75 2.04
N LYS A 281 5.97 -10.42 3.33
CA LYS A 281 6.43 -11.26 4.45
C LYS A 281 5.73 -12.62 4.50
N ILE A 282 4.44 -12.68 4.16
CA ILE A 282 3.71 -13.96 4.07
C ILE A 282 4.23 -14.79 2.91
N ILE A 283 4.34 -14.21 1.72
CA ILE A 283 4.83 -14.90 0.52
C ILE A 283 6.23 -15.44 0.77
N TYR A 284 7.13 -14.60 1.29
CA TYR A 284 8.49 -15.00 1.67
C TYR A 284 8.49 -16.17 2.65
N LYS A 285 7.61 -16.14 3.68
CA LYS A 285 7.51 -17.24 4.64
C LYS A 285 7.04 -18.54 3.99
N GLU A 286 6.10 -18.48 3.05
CA GLU A 286 5.58 -19.69 2.39
C GLU A 286 6.60 -20.27 1.40
N LEU A 287 7.23 -19.43 0.58
CA LEU A 287 8.34 -19.84 -0.30
C LEU A 287 9.49 -20.46 0.50
N ARG A 288 9.77 -19.94 1.71
CA ARG A 288 10.78 -20.51 2.61
C ARG A 288 10.42 -21.92 3.09
N LYS A 289 9.15 -22.19 3.40
CA LYS A 289 8.72 -23.54 3.83
C LYS A 289 8.83 -24.55 2.69
N GLU A 290 8.49 -24.17 1.46
CA GLU A 290 8.61 -25.05 0.29
C GLU A 290 10.08 -25.41 0.06
N ARG A 291 10.99 -24.43 0.08
CA ARG A 291 12.44 -24.68 -0.03
C ARG A 291 12.96 -25.59 1.08
N LEU A 292 12.52 -25.37 2.33
CA LEU A 292 12.87 -26.24 3.45
C LEU A 292 12.33 -27.67 3.25
N ALA A 293 11.10 -27.82 2.78
CA ALA A 293 10.51 -29.12 2.49
C ALA A 293 11.24 -29.87 1.35
N GLU A 294 11.67 -29.16 0.30
CA GLU A 294 12.52 -29.71 -0.76
C GLU A 294 13.89 -30.14 -0.23
N THR A 295 14.50 -29.30 0.62
CA THR A 295 15.79 -29.59 1.26
C THR A 295 15.67 -30.82 2.17
N PHE A 296 14.60 -30.92 2.96
CA PHE A 296 14.30 -32.09 3.78
C PHE A 296 14.01 -33.32 2.96
N TYR A 297 13.29 -33.21 1.85
CA TYR A 297 13.06 -34.32 0.93
C TYR A 297 14.38 -34.85 0.37
N TYR A 298 15.27 -33.95 -0.08
CA TYR A 298 16.60 -34.30 -0.59
C TYR A 298 17.48 -34.96 0.49
N ILE A 299 17.54 -34.39 1.69
CA ILE A 299 18.28 -34.96 2.84
C ILE A 299 17.68 -36.32 3.24
N LYS A 300 16.36 -36.48 3.17
CA LYS A 300 15.69 -37.73 3.53
C LYS A 300 16.00 -38.86 2.55
N GLN A 301 16.07 -38.58 1.25
CA GLN A 301 16.39 -39.57 0.22
C GLN A 301 17.89 -39.90 0.09
N THR A 302 18.77 -39.05 0.65
CA THR A 302 20.22 -39.27 0.54
C THR A 302 20.70 -40.15 1.70
N ASP A 303 21.07 -41.40 1.40
CA ASP A 303 21.39 -42.44 2.40
C ASP A 303 22.88 -42.84 2.43
N GLN A 304 23.80 -41.99 1.92
CA GLN A 304 25.22 -42.34 1.84
C GLN A 304 26.17 -41.26 2.39
N LYS A 305 27.17 -41.74 3.13
CA LYS A 305 28.21 -41.05 3.91
C LYS A 305 29.18 -40.15 3.11
N GLY A 306 28.88 -39.87 1.84
CA GLY A 306 29.74 -39.11 0.91
C GLY A 306 29.03 -37.97 0.19
N LYS A 307 27.90 -37.46 0.70
CA LYS A 307 27.07 -36.45 0.01
C LYS A 307 26.78 -35.19 0.82
N TYR A 308 27.43 -34.99 1.96
CA TYR A 308 27.35 -33.74 2.72
C TYR A 308 28.49 -32.76 2.39
N ASP A 309 29.23 -32.98 1.30
CA ASP A 309 30.35 -32.11 0.92
C ASP A 309 29.91 -30.65 0.71
N TRP A 310 28.69 -30.43 0.21
CA TRP A 310 28.11 -29.09 0.11
C TRP A 310 27.88 -28.41 1.47
N ILE A 311 27.64 -29.19 2.55
CA ILE A 311 27.56 -28.68 3.93
C ILE A 311 28.96 -28.28 4.40
N ARG A 312 29.99 -29.06 4.06
CA ARG A 312 31.39 -28.72 4.38
C ARG A 312 31.83 -27.45 3.66
N GLU A 313 31.54 -27.33 2.36
CA GLU A 313 31.80 -26.12 1.57
C GLU A 313 31.07 -24.90 2.14
N LEU A 314 29.86 -25.08 2.68
CA LEU A 314 29.13 -24.02 3.37
C LEU A 314 29.82 -23.61 4.68
N LEU A 315 30.17 -24.58 5.52
CA LEU A 315 30.83 -24.34 6.81
C LEU A 315 32.22 -23.67 6.62
N GLU A 316 32.96 -24.08 5.59
CA GLU A 316 34.25 -23.48 5.23
C GLU A 316 34.09 -22.03 4.75
N ARG A 317 33.10 -21.75 3.89
CA ARG A 317 32.77 -20.38 3.45
C ARG A 317 32.45 -19.44 4.61
N GLU A 318 31.80 -19.95 5.65
CA GLU A 318 31.48 -19.21 6.88
C GLU A 318 32.64 -19.17 7.90
N GLY A 319 33.85 -19.56 7.47
CA GLY A 319 35.08 -19.44 8.24
C GLY A 319 35.23 -20.48 9.35
N MET A 320 34.63 -21.67 9.20
CA MET A 320 34.82 -22.78 10.13
C MET A 320 35.99 -23.67 9.72
N SER A 321 36.82 -24.08 10.68
CA SER A 321 37.90 -25.04 10.44
C SER A 321 37.34 -26.44 10.16
N LEU A 322 37.53 -26.92 8.93
CA LEU A 322 37.12 -28.27 8.54
C LEU A 322 37.92 -29.38 9.22
N TYR A 323 39.07 -29.09 9.84
CA TYR A 323 39.91 -30.10 10.47
C TYR A 323 39.16 -30.88 11.57
N LEU A 324 38.47 -30.17 12.47
CA LEU A 324 37.71 -30.80 13.55
C LEU A 324 36.43 -31.47 13.02
N ILE A 325 35.77 -30.85 12.04
CA ILE A 325 34.56 -31.41 11.41
C ILE A 325 34.87 -32.76 10.76
N ASN A 326 35.94 -32.81 9.94
CA ASN A 326 36.37 -34.01 9.23
C ASN A 326 36.92 -35.08 10.19
N LYS A 327 37.70 -34.69 11.21
CA LYS A 327 38.31 -35.62 12.16
C LYS A 327 37.28 -36.42 12.97
N TYR A 328 36.14 -35.79 13.30
CA TYR A 328 35.11 -36.39 14.15
C TYR A 328 33.80 -36.70 13.41
N ASP A 329 33.76 -36.50 12.08
CA ASP A 329 32.57 -36.67 11.22
C ASP A 329 31.34 -35.93 11.79
N ILE A 330 31.57 -34.70 12.25
CA ILE A 330 30.59 -33.93 13.06
C ILE A 330 29.34 -33.64 12.24
N ASP A 331 29.51 -33.23 10.99
CA ASP A 331 28.44 -32.88 10.06
C ASP A 331 27.54 -34.09 9.75
N SER A 332 28.10 -35.23 9.35
CA SER A 332 27.33 -36.43 9.04
C SER A 332 26.55 -36.93 10.27
N ARG A 333 27.22 -37.01 11.43
CA ARG A 333 26.60 -37.44 12.69
C ARG A 333 25.49 -36.49 13.13
N LEU A 334 25.71 -35.19 13.00
CA LEU A 334 24.74 -34.16 13.37
C LEU A 334 23.49 -34.23 12.50
N ILE A 335 23.66 -34.30 11.18
CA ILE A 335 22.55 -34.40 10.22
C ILE A 335 21.80 -35.71 10.43
N GLN A 336 22.51 -36.84 10.61
CA GLN A 336 21.86 -38.12 10.89
C GLN A 336 21.08 -38.10 12.20
N PHE A 337 21.67 -37.56 13.28
CA PHE A 337 21.00 -37.43 14.58
C PHE A 337 19.71 -36.61 14.46
N LEU A 338 19.76 -35.46 13.80
CA LEU A 338 18.57 -34.62 13.62
C LEU A 338 17.53 -35.33 12.74
N LYS A 339 17.96 -36.12 11.73
CA LYS A 339 17.08 -36.88 10.82
C LYS A 339 16.32 -37.98 11.55
N GLU A 340 16.99 -38.65 12.47
CA GLU A 340 16.42 -39.75 13.26
C GLU A 340 15.55 -39.24 14.42
N ASN A 341 15.75 -37.99 14.85
CA ASN A 341 15.07 -37.42 16.01
C ASN A 341 14.23 -36.18 15.64
N ASN A 342 12.91 -36.36 15.49
CA ASN A 342 11.95 -35.27 15.20
C ASN A 342 11.65 -34.34 16.41
N GLU A 343 12.56 -34.26 17.39
CA GLU A 343 12.41 -33.44 18.59
C GLU A 343 13.27 -32.17 18.52
N LYS A 344 12.95 -31.20 19.39
CA LYS A 344 13.68 -29.93 19.50
C LYS A 344 14.83 -30.05 20.49
N TYR A 345 16.05 -29.74 20.06
CA TYR A 345 17.23 -29.85 20.89
C TYR A 345 18.03 -28.55 20.96
N THR A 346 18.57 -28.23 22.13
CA THR A 346 19.62 -27.21 22.26
C THR A 346 20.96 -27.79 21.82
N ALA A 347 21.93 -26.95 21.44
CA ALA A 347 23.29 -27.43 21.12
C ALA A 347 23.88 -28.26 22.26
N LYS A 348 23.67 -27.85 23.52
CA LYS A 348 24.05 -28.63 24.70
C LYS A 348 23.46 -30.03 24.73
N ALA A 349 22.16 -30.15 24.42
CA ALA A 349 21.48 -31.44 24.41
C ALA A 349 21.98 -32.35 23.28
N ILE A 350 22.18 -31.80 22.09
CA ILE A 350 22.76 -32.52 20.94
C ILE A 350 24.17 -33.00 21.30
N LYS A 351 25.01 -32.11 21.85
CA LYS A 351 26.37 -32.45 22.26
C LYS A 351 26.38 -33.65 23.21
N ASN A 352 25.57 -33.58 24.28
CA ASN A 352 25.53 -34.61 25.31
C ASN A 352 24.99 -35.96 24.82
N ARG A 353 24.13 -35.97 23.80
CA ARG A 353 23.54 -37.20 23.25
C ARG A 353 24.39 -37.81 22.13
N LEU A 354 25.02 -36.96 21.32
CA LEU A 354 25.66 -37.38 20.08
C LEU A 354 27.17 -37.59 20.22
N PHE A 355 27.86 -36.83 21.07
CA PHE A 355 29.31 -36.81 21.18
C PHE A 355 29.76 -37.26 22.58
N ASN A 356 30.71 -38.19 22.63
CA ASN A 356 31.24 -38.71 23.90
C ASN A 356 32.19 -37.69 24.54
N GLN A 357 32.45 -37.79 25.84
CA GLN A 357 33.39 -36.89 26.55
C GLN A 357 34.82 -36.88 25.96
N GLN A 358 35.19 -37.91 25.19
CA GLN A 358 36.48 -38.02 24.52
C GLN A 358 36.56 -37.22 23.21
N ASP A 359 35.41 -36.87 22.61
CA ASP A 359 35.35 -36.01 21.43
C ASP A 359 35.60 -34.57 21.90
N ARG A 360 36.67 -33.92 21.43
CA ARG A 360 37.05 -32.53 21.79
C ARG A 360 36.13 -31.48 21.14
N ILE A 361 34.81 -31.73 21.16
CA ILE A 361 33.79 -30.88 20.54
C ILE A 361 33.19 -29.98 21.63
N THR A 362 33.37 -28.67 21.46
CA THR A 362 32.81 -27.67 22.38
C THR A 362 31.35 -27.40 22.06
N GLU A 363 30.59 -26.93 23.06
CA GLU A 363 29.20 -26.50 22.84
C GLU A 363 29.15 -25.32 21.87
N ASP A 364 30.07 -24.36 22.01
CA ASP A 364 30.21 -23.20 21.11
C ASP A 364 30.46 -23.58 19.65
N LEU A 365 31.30 -24.60 19.40
CA LEU A 365 31.54 -25.08 18.03
C LEU A 365 30.25 -25.62 17.42
N LEU A 366 29.51 -26.42 18.19
CA LEU A 366 28.27 -27.04 17.74
C LEU A 366 27.16 -25.99 17.56
N GLU A 367 27.05 -25.02 18.47
CA GLU A 367 26.15 -23.89 18.37
C GLU A 367 26.45 -23.06 17.11
N LYS A 368 27.73 -22.74 16.84
CA LYS A 368 28.13 -22.03 15.62
C LYS A 368 27.78 -22.82 14.36
N MET A 369 27.98 -24.14 14.34
CA MET A 369 27.57 -25.01 13.23
C MET A 369 26.06 -24.96 13.03
N LEU A 370 25.28 -25.19 14.07
CA LEU A 370 23.82 -25.20 14.02
C LEU A 370 23.27 -23.83 13.59
N GLN A 371 23.88 -22.73 14.01
CA GLN A 371 23.53 -21.40 13.52
C GLN A 371 23.84 -21.22 12.04
N ILE A 372 25.00 -21.66 11.55
CA ILE A 372 25.32 -21.61 10.11
C ILE A 372 24.32 -22.45 9.31
N LEU A 373 24.02 -23.65 9.77
CA LEU A 373 23.05 -24.54 9.11
C LEU A 373 21.63 -23.96 9.16
N ALA A 374 21.23 -23.31 10.25
CA ALA A 374 19.94 -22.63 10.36
C ALA A 374 19.88 -21.36 9.48
N ASN A 375 20.98 -20.61 9.38
CA ASN A 375 21.12 -19.43 8.52
C ASN A 375 21.10 -19.81 7.04
N ALA A 376 21.71 -20.93 6.69
CA ALA A 376 21.68 -21.51 5.35
C ALA A 376 20.39 -22.28 5.04
N GLU A 377 19.40 -22.23 5.92
CA GLU A 377 18.08 -22.84 5.75
C GLU A 377 18.14 -24.37 5.58
N ILE A 378 19.10 -25.03 6.22
CA ILE A 378 19.22 -26.49 6.28
C ILE A 378 18.47 -27.05 7.47
N LEU A 379 18.35 -26.27 8.56
CA LEU A 379 17.68 -26.63 9.81
C LEU A 379 16.71 -25.53 10.24
N LEU A 380 15.70 -25.90 11.04
CA LEU A 380 14.86 -24.94 11.74
C LEU A 380 15.47 -24.57 13.09
N SER A 381 15.31 -23.30 13.49
CA SER A 381 15.64 -22.84 14.83
C SER A 381 14.48 -22.06 15.47
N GLU A 382 14.30 -22.21 16.77
CA GLU A 382 13.32 -21.47 17.57
C GLU A 382 13.94 -21.00 18.89
N ASP A 383 13.82 -19.71 19.19
CA ASP A 383 14.20 -19.15 20.49
C ASP A 383 13.02 -19.27 21.46
N PHE A 384 13.25 -20.00 22.55
CA PHE A 384 12.31 -20.14 23.65
C PHE A 384 13.04 -19.93 24.98
N ASP A 385 12.61 -18.89 25.70
CA ASP A 385 13.14 -18.52 27.02
C ASP A 385 14.67 -18.27 27.03
N GLY A 386 15.18 -17.63 25.96
CA GLY A 386 16.59 -17.28 25.80
C GLY A 386 17.47 -18.47 25.42
N LYS A 387 16.88 -19.59 25.00
CA LYS A 387 17.58 -20.77 24.49
C LYS A 387 17.14 -21.05 23.06
N ILE A 388 18.12 -21.33 22.20
CA ILE A 388 17.87 -21.69 20.81
C ILE A 388 17.73 -23.21 20.71
N TYR A 389 16.62 -23.65 20.11
CA TYR A 389 16.32 -25.04 19.83
C TYR A 389 16.42 -25.29 18.33
N TYR A 390 17.09 -26.36 17.94
CA TYR A 390 17.30 -26.81 16.56
C TYR A 390 16.55 -28.10 16.29
N PHE A 391 15.98 -28.21 15.09
CA PHE A 391 15.22 -29.38 14.63
C PHE A 391 15.10 -29.38 13.10
N PHE A 392 14.72 -30.53 12.54
CA PHE A 392 14.27 -30.62 11.15
C PHE A 392 12.80 -30.25 11.02
#